data_AF-A0A0S3KEB7-F1
#
_entry.id   AF-A0A0S3KEB7-F1
#
_cell.length_a   1.000
_cell.length_b   1.000
_cell.length_c   1.000
_cell.angle_alpha   90.00
_cell.angle_beta   90.00
_cell.angle_gamma   90.00
#
_symmetry.space_group_name_H-M   'P 1'
#
loop_
_entity.id
_entity.type
_entity.pdbx_description
1 polymer ?
#
loop_
_entity_poly.entity_id
_entity_poly.type
_entity_poly.pdbx_seq_one_letter_code
_entity_poly.pdbx_strand_id
1 'polypeptide(L)'
;MKKKIIAVALGVLMIATGCTKPSLEKAKEHFSDQEFNYSFQLPQGWRTQEDYQNLYNPAAVFGAEDQNSKSYMFIRTRKNSEIDHEKQIEQELKENYELDDLEVETFKSNERSVLLYKFQGLYNHEEVSIHDFYVVLNQRMVEFTFYSPANSNDTKQVELFKQSVTTLNEEKRTEAKTSESMEENTDLKIENDAVSFTLTGYKMITGTEEKRLLIIRYLFLNKQTEPSMPNIWNSLVTAKQDGQDLTVSSITESAEVSDLSYLLQVGKTAIGKDDLVETAVVYELVDSSMSDISFIFDQATFKDQAPIILPIKE
;
A
#
# COMPACT_ATOMS: atom_id res chain seq x y z
N MET A 1 55.14 2.85 40.83
CA MET A 1 53.77 2.28 40.70
C MET A 1 52.81 3.15 39.88
N LYS A 2 52.97 4.48 39.80
CA LYS A 2 52.06 5.39 39.05
C LYS A 2 52.06 5.23 37.51
N LYS A 3 53.12 4.69 36.90
CA LYS A 3 53.21 4.51 35.43
C LYS A 3 52.45 3.29 34.88
N LYS A 4 52.06 2.33 35.73
CA LYS A 4 51.31 1.13 35.30
C LYS A 4 49.79 1.34 35.30
N ILE A 5 49.29 2.36 36.00
CA ILE A 5 47.84 2.65 36.09
C ILE A 5 47.36 3.47 34.88
N ILE A 6 48.23 4.34 34.33
CA ILE A 6 47.90 5.15 33.15
C ILE A 6 47.76 4.30 31.87
N ALA A 7 48.52 3.21 31.76
CA ALA A 7 48.43 2.30 30.61
C ALA A 7 47.14 1.46 30.59
N VAL A 8 46.56 1.17 31.76
CA VAL A 8 45.29 0.44 31.87
C VAL A 8 44.10 1.37 31.61
N ALA A 9 44.19 2.64 32.02
CA ALA A 9 43.17 3.65 31.75
C ALA A 9 43.05 4.00 30.25
N LEU A 10 44.15 3.96 29.48
CA LEU A 10 44.13 4.18 28.02
C LEU A 10 43.57 2.98 27.23
N GLY A 11 43.68 1.75 27.77
CA GLY A 11 43.14 0.55 27.11
C GLY A 11 41.63 0.40 27.22
N VAL A 12 41.02 0.95 28.27
CA VAL A 12 39.57 0.88 28.50
C VAL A 12 38.79 1.90 27.65
N LEU A 13 39.43 3.01 27.23
CA LEU A 13 38.78 4.01 26.36
C LEU A 13 38.62 3.57 24.90
N MET A 14 39.36 2.56 24.42
CA MET A 14 39.21 2.05 23.05
C MET A 14 38.06 1.06 22.86
N ILE A 15 37.39 0.64 23.94
CA ILE A 15 36.22 -0.27 23.87
C ILE A 15 34.90 0.52 23.86
N ALA A 16 34.95 1.85 24.05
CA ALA A 16 33.76 2.72 24.08
C ALA A 16 33.40 3.35 22.73
N THR A 17 34.20 3.14 21.66
CA THR A 17 33.75 3.39 20.29
C THR A 17 33.08 2.14 19.75
N GLY A 18 31.97 1.75 20.37
CA GLY A 18 31.04 0.85 19.72
C GLY A 18 30.54 1.57 18.47
N CYS A 19 31.11 1.27 17.31
CA CYS A 19 30.38 1.42 16.05
C CYS A 19 29.16 0.51 16.19
N THR A 20 28.06 1.05 16.73
CA THR A 20 26.74 0.48 16.54
C THR A 20 26.57 0.39 15.04
N LYS A 21 26.72 -0.83 14.51
CA LYS A 21 26.41 -1.08 13.11
C LYS A 21 25.00 -0.56 12.86
N PRO A 22 24.72 0.08 11.72
CA PRO A 22 23.37 0.33 11.30
C PRO A 22 22.60 -0.99 11.42
N SER A 23 21.50 -0.98 12.16
CA SER A 23 20.70 -2.16 12.46
C SER A 23 19.30 -1.95 11.90
N LEU A 24 18.75 -3.03 11.35
CA LEU A 24 17.36 -3.11 10.96
C LEU A 24 16.54 -3.65 12.12
N GLU A 25 15.25 -3.31 12.16
CA GLU A 25 14.29 -3.98 13.01
C GLU A 25 14.26 -5.48 12.70
N LYS A 26 14.09 -6.30 13.74
CA LYS A 26 13.98 -7.76 13.54
C LYS A 26 12.65 -8.12 12.91
N ALA A 27 11.59 -7.38 13.29
CA ALA A 27 10.27 -7.53 12.71
C ALA A 27 10.30 -7.12 11.24
N LYS A 28 9.48 -7.81 10.44
CA LYS A 28 9.23 -7.40 9.07
C LYS A 28 7.98 -6.55 9.05
N GLU A 29 8.03 -5.50 8.25
CA GLU A 29 6.86 -4.77 7.81
C GLU A 29 6.33 -5.39 6.53
N HIS A 30 5.03 -5.23 6.34
CA HIS A 30 4.31 -5.76 5.20
C HIS A 30 3.54 -4.64 4.52
N PHE A 31 3.53 -4.67 3.19
CA PHE A 31 2.69 -3.81 2.38
C PHE A 31 2.24 -4.59 1.15
N SER A 32 1.15 -4.17 0.55
CA SER A 32 0.61 -4.81 -0.65
C SER A 32 0.21 -3.76 -1.67
N ASP A 33 0.32 -4.11 -2.93
CA ASP A 33 -0.42 -3.42 -3.98
C ASP A 33 -1.58 -4.30 -4.48
N GLN A 34 -2.24 -3.89 -5.57
CA GLN A 34 -3.39 -4.61 -6.10
C GLN A 34 -3.12 -6.09 -6.44
N GLU A 35 -1.86 -6.46 -6.73
CA GLU A 35 -1.52 -7.78 -7.26
C GLU A 35 -0.49 -8.54 -6.40
N PHE A 36 0.36 -7.84 -5.64
CA PHE A 36 1.51 -8.44 -4.96
C PHE A 36 1.58 -8.05 -3.47
N ASN A 37 2.07 -9.00 -2.66
CA ASN A 37 2.43 -8.79 -1.28
C ASN A 37 3.95 -8.67 -1.14
N TYR A 38 4.38 -7.77 -0.29
CA TYR A 38 5.78 -7.51 -0.04
C TYR A 38 6.06 -7.56 1.46
N SER A 39 7.27 -7.98 1.80
CA SER A 39 7.82 -7.75 3.13
C SER A 39 9.20 -7.16 3.07
N PHE A 40 9.53 -6.35 4.07
CA PHE A 40 10.85 -5.74 4.22
C PHE A 40 11.10 -5.43 5.70
N GLN A 41 12.31 -5.01 6.05
CA GLN A 41 12.67 -4.61 7.42
C GLN A 41 12.97 -3.12 7.45
N LEU A 42 12.32 -2.40 8.36
CA LEU A 42 12.62 -0.99 8.61
C LEU A 42 13.98 -0.82 9.29
N PRO A 43 14.63 0.35 9.14
CA PRO A 43 15.73 0.73 10.01
C PRO A 43 15.30 0.77 11.49
N GLN A 44 16.21 0.43 12.40
CA GLN A 44 15.90 0.43 13.84
C GLN A 44 15.44 1.82 14.32
N GLY A 45 14.38 1.85 15.13
CA GLY A 45 13.80 3.08 15.66
C GLY A 45 12.85 3.80 14.72
N TRP A 46 12.51 3.20 13.57
CA TRP A 46 11.46 3.67 12.70
C TRP A 46 10.12 3.07 13.10
N ARG A 47 9.03 3.79 12.82
CA ARG A 47 7.66 3.31 13.00
C ARG A 47 6.82 3.57 11.77
N THR A 48 5.89 2.67 11.49
CA THR A 48 4.86 2.84 10.47
C THR A 48 3.96 4.02 10.83
N GLN A 49 3.54 4.75 9.81
CA GLN A 49 2.54 5.82 9.92
C GLN A 49 1.26 5.37 9.23
N GLU A 50 0.11 5.92 9.64
CA GLU A 50 -1.18 5.58 9.03
C GLU A 50 -1.58 6.58 7.93
N ASP A 51 -1.16 7.84 8.06
CA ASP A 51 -1.60 8.95 7.20
C ASP A 51 -0.63 9.26 6.04
N TYR A 52 0.16 8.27 5.61
CA TYR A 52 1.24 8.46 4.64
C TYR A 52 0.77 8.96 3.27
N GLN A 53 -0.46 8.66 2.86
CA GLN A 53 -1.03 9.11 1.59
C GLN A 53 -1.25 10.62 1.57
N ASN A 54 -1.71 11.19 2.69
CA ASN A 54 -1.91 12.62 2.82
C ASN A 54 -0.59 13.35 3.10
N LEU A 55 0.34 12.72 3.83
CA LEU A 55 1.61 13.31 4.21
C LEU A 55 2.63 13.35 3.08
N TYR A 56 2.69 12.31 2.24
CA TYR A 56 3.78 12.15 1.27
C TYR A 56 3.30 12.10 -0.16
N ASN A 57 2.40 11.18 -0.47
CA ASN A 57 1.93 10.96 -1.84
C ASN A 57 0.63 10.14 -1.87
N PRO A 58 -0.42 10.58 -2.59
CA PRO A 58 -1.67 9.83 -2.69
C PRO A 58 -1.52 8.40 -3.24
N ALA A 59 -0.49 8.13 -4.03
CA ALA A 59 -0.19 6.80 -4.59
C ALA A 59 0.70 5.94 -3.67
N ALA A 60 1.04 6.40 -2.48
CA ALA A 60 1.81 5.61 -1.52
C ALA A 60 1.00 4.41 -1.01
N VAL A 61 1.68 3.27 -0.87
CA VAL A 61 1.15 2.01 -0.33
C VAL A 61 1.70 1.67 1.06
N PHE A 62 2.67 2.46 1.53
CA PHE A 62 3.25 2.36 2.87
C PHE A 62 3.95 3.68 3.22
N GLY A 63 4.02 4.02 4.51
CA GLY A 63 4.91 5.07 4.99
C GLY A 63 5.37 4.85 6.43
N ALA A 64 6.54 5.38 6.74
CA ALA A 64 7.15 5.29 8.06
C ALA A 64 8.01 6.51 8.36
N GLU A 65 8.30 6.71 9.64
CA GLU A 65 9.17 7.79 10.11
C GLU A 65 10.17 7.28 11.14
N ASP A 66 11.33 7.93 11.20
CA ASP A 66 12.29 7.75 12.28
C ASP A 66 11.78 8.45 13.55
N GLN A 67 11.74 7.74 14.68
CA GLN A 67 11.34 8.33 15.96
C GLN A 67 12.43 9.24 16.56
N ASN A 68 13.67 9.15 16.07
CA ASN A 68 14.83 9.84 16.63
C ASN A 68 15.34 10.99 15.74
N SER A 69 14.81 11.13 14.53
CA SER A 69 15.20 12.18 13.60
C SER A 69 14.03 12.63 12.75
N LYS A 70 14.17 13.74 12.03
CA LYS A 70 13.19 14.19 11.03
C LYS A 70 13.41 13.45 9.70
N SER A 71 13.45 12.13 9.75
CA SER A 71 13.57 11.29 8.55
C SER A 71 12.27 10.54 8.31
N TYR A 72 11.90 10.41 7.05
CA TYR A 72 10.62 9.86 6.61
C TYR A 72 10.83 8.93 5.43
N MET A 73 9.91 7.99 5.23
CA MET A 73 9.86 7.19 4.02
C MET A 73 8.44 6.94 3.58
N PHE A 74 8.29 6.72 2.28
CA PHE A 74 7.11 6.11 1.73
C PHE A 74 7.48 5.15 0.61
N ILE A 75 6.56 4.24 0.31
CA ILE A 75 6.71 3.26 -0.77
C ILE A 75 5.62 3.49 -1.80
N ARG A 76 5.99 3.44 -3.07
CA ARG A 76 5.06 3.33 -4.20
C ARG A 76 5.34 2.06 -4.99
N THR A 77 4.32 1.57 -5.67
CA THR A 77 4.49 0.48 -6.64
C THR A 77 3.94 0.92 -7.99
N ARG A 78 4.55 0.45 -9.07
CA ARG A 78 4.05 0.66 -10.43
C ARG A 78 4.28 -0.55 -11.31
N LYS A 79 3.45 -0.70 -12.33
CA LYS A 79 3.63 -1.75 -13.35
C LYS A 79 4.97 -1.53 -14.05
N ASN A 80 5.71 -2.61 -14.22
CA ASN A 80 6.93 -2.58 -14.98
C ASN A 80 6.58 -2.49 -16.47
N SER A 81 6.89 -1.38 -17.13
CA SER A 81 6.74 -1.28 -18.60
C SER A 81 8.03 -1.75 -19.27
N GLU A 82 8.01 -2.51 -20.36
CA GLU A 82 9.23 -3.08 -20.97
C GLU A 82 10.24 -2.05 -21.54
N ILE A 83 10.02 -0.74 -21.34
CA ILE A 83 10.79 0.36 -21.90
C ILE A 83 11.86 0.83 -20.89
N ASP A 84 13.00 1.30 -21.42
CA ASP A 84 14.21 1.82 -20.73
C ASP A 84 13.93 2.61 -19.43
N HIS A 85 13.81 1.86 -18.33
CA HIS A 85 13.37 2.35 -17.03
C HIS A 85 14.23 3.47 -16.46
N GLU A 86 15.54 3.36 -16.67
CA GLU A 86 16.52 4.28 -16.08
C GLU A 86 16.30 5.69 -16.61
N LYS A 87 16.22 5.85 -17.93
CA LYS A 87 15.96 7.16 -18.55
C LYS A 87 14.61 7.73 -18.19
N GLN A 88 13.58 6.89 -18.14
CA GLN A 88 12.24 7.36 -17.77
C GLN A 88 12.22 7.88 -16.33
N ILE A 89 12.80 7.13 -15.38
CA ILE A 89 12.92 7.56 -13.98
C ILE A 89 13.72 8.86 -13.90
N GLU A 90 14.87 8.91 -14.56
CA GLU A 90 15.75 10.08 -14.52
C GLU A 90 15.02 11.32 -15.05
N GLN A 91 14.28 11.20 -16.16
CA GLN A 91 13.48 12.28 -16.71
C GLN A 91 12.37 12.70 -15.75
N GLU A 92 11.61 11.76 -15.19
CA GLU A 92 10.53 12.04 -14.23
C GLU A 92 11.08 12.76 -12.98
N LEU A 93 12.22 12.33 -12.44
CA LEU A 93 12.86 12.98 -11.29
C LEU A 93 13.35 14.39 -11.63
N LYS A 94 14.01 14.57 -12.78
CA LYS A 94 14.47 15.89 -13.22
C LYS A 94 13.32 16.87 -13.44
N GLU A 95 12.21 16.41 -14.02
CA GLU A 95 11.02 17.23 -14.24
C GLU A 95 10.31 17.55 -12.91
N ASN A 96 10.13 16.58 -12.02
CA ASN A 96 9.39 16.76 -10.78
C ASN A 96 10.14 17.61 -9.74
N TYR A 97 11.47 17.55 -9.74
CA TYR A 97 12.32 18.24 -8.76
C TYR A 97 13.16 19.38 -9.36
N GLU A 98 12.94 19.71 -10.64
CA GLU A 98 13.67 20.76 -11.38
C GLU A 98 15.20 20.58 -11.30
N LEU A 99 15.69 19.35 -11.47
CA LEU A 99 17.10 19.00 -11.29
C LEU A 99 17.87 19.03 -12.61
N ASP A 100 19.06 19.61 -12.58
CA ASP A 100 19.98 19.61 -13.73
C ASP A 100 20.71 18.27 -13.89
N ASP A 101 21.09 17.65 -12.76
CA ASP A 101 21.85 16.39 -12.71
C ASP A 101 21.43 15.53 -11.52
N LEU A 102 21.66 14.22 -11.62
CA LEU A 102 21.27 13.22 -10.63
C LEU A 102 22.45 12.29 -10.32
N GLU A 103 22.76 12.11 -9.03
CA GLU A 103 23.69 11.06 -8.64
C GLU A 103 22.96 9.71 -8.70
N VAL A 104 23.36 8.85 -9.64
CA VAL A 104 22.80 7.51 -9.81
C VAL A 104 23.81 6.43 -9.40
N GLU A 105 23.32 5.44 -8.66
CA GLU A 105 24.08 4.25 -8.30
C GLU A 105 23.23 2.99 -8.55
N THR A 106 23.76 2.06 -9.35
CA THR A 106 23.09 0.78 -9.62
C THR A 106 23.78 -0.34 -8.85
N PHE A 107 23.01 -1.13 -8.12
CA PHE A 107 23.49 -2.31 -7.42
C PHE A 107 22.50 -3.47 -7.52
N LYS A 108 22.91 -4.66 -7.07
CA LYS A 108 22.04 -5.85 -7.06
C LYS A 108 21.60 -6.21 -5.65
N SER A 109 20.32 -6.58 -5.50
CA SER A 109 19.76 -7.19 -4.30
C SER A 109 18.99 -8.45 -4.69
N ASN A 110 19.38 -9.62 -4.16
CA ASN A 110 18.72 -10.91 -4.47
C ASN A 110 18.51 -11.12 -5.99
N GLU A 111 19.57 -10.88 -6.78
CA GLU A 111 19.58 -10.94 -8.26
C GLU A 111 18.75 -9.87 -8.99
N ARG A 112 18.03 -9.00 -8.28
CA ARG A 112 17.27 -7.88 -8.82
C ARG A 112 18.14 -6.64 -8.97
N SER A 113 17.88 -5.84 -9.98
CA SER A 113 18.53 -4.53 -10.15
C SER A 113 17.85 -3.51 -9.24
N VAL A 114 18.66 -2.74 -8.52
CA VAL A 114 18.20 -1.59 -7.73
C VAL A 114 18.90 -0.34 -8.27
N LEU A 115 18.11 0.65 -8.65
CA LEU A 115 18.60 1.98 -9.03
C LEU A 115 18.42 2.91 -7.83
N LEU A 116 19.50 3.54 -7.38
CA LEU A 116 19.47 4.56 -6.33
C LEU A 116 19.76 5.92 -6.95
N TYR A 117 18.84 6.86 -6.77
CA TYR A 117 19.02 8.27 -7.10
C TYR A 117 19.18 9.08 -5.82
N LYS A 118 20.17 9.97 -5.78
CA LYS A 118 20.42 10.87 -4.66
C LYS A 118 20.40 12.31 -5.14
N PHE A 119 19.65 13.15 -4.43
CA PHE A 119 19.55 14.57 -4.72
C PHE A 119 19.09 15.34 -3.49
N GLN A 120 19.17 16.67 -3.56
CA GLN A 120 18.61 17.54 -2.54
C GLN A 120 17.25 18.04 -3.01
N GLY A 121 16.31 18.19 -2.07
CA GLY A 121 14.99 18.75 -2.37
C GLY A 121 14.41 19.47 -1.17
N LEU A 122 13.15 19.86 -1.30
CA LEU A 122 12.39 20.49 -0.24
C LEU A 122 11.26 19.56 0.20
N TYR A 123 11.18 19.30 1.49
CA TYR A 123 10.05 18.61 2.11
C TYR A 123 9.53 19.42 3.29
N ASN A 124 8.24 19.74 3.28
CA ASN A 124 7.61 20.62 4.27
C ASN A 124 8.39 21.93 4.51
N HIS A 125 8.85 22.58 3.43
CA HIS A 125 9.66 23.81 3.45
C HIS A 125 11.04 23.68 4.11
N GLU A 126 11.53 22.46 4.39
CA GLU A 126 12.88 22.20 4.88
C GLU A 126 13.73 21.51 3.79
N GLU A 127 15.01 21.87 3.71
CA GLU A 127 15.97 21.18 2.84
C GLU A 127 16.25 19.77 3.34
N VAL A 128 16.11 18.78 2.46
CA VAL A 128 16.30 17.36 2.76
C VAL A 128 17.16 16.69 1.70
N SER A 129 17.97 15.73 2.14
CA SER A 129 18.52 14.70 1.24
C SER A 129 17.40 13.73 0.87
N ILE A 130 17.21 13.51 -0.43
CA ILE A 130 16.25 12.56 -0.98
C ILE A 130 17.02 11.38 -1.54
N HIS A 131 16.61 10.17 -1.15
CA HIS A 131 17.17 8.91 -1.63
C HIS A 131 16.04 8.05 -2.18
N ASP A 132 15.97 7.95 -3.50
CA ASP A 132 14.97 7.14 -4.20
C ASP A 132 15.59 5.83 -4.68
N PHE A 133 15.04 4.72 -4.18
CA PHE A 133 15.44 3.37 -4.56
C PHE A 133 14.35 2.72 -5.40
N TYR A 134 14.68 2.37 -6.63
CA TYR A 134 13.79 1.62 -7.53
C TYR A 134 14.26 0.18 -7.62
N VAL A 135 13.53 -0.73 -6.98
CA VAL A 135 13.76 -2.17 -7.08
C VAL A 135 12.99 -2.70 -8.30
N VAL A 136 13.73 -3.13 -9.31
CA VAL A 136 13.16 -3.66 -10.56
C VAL A 136 12.84 -5.14 -10.39
N LEU A 137 11.55 -5.47 -10.45
CA LEU A 137 11.01 -6.82 -10.43
C LEU A 137 10.50 -7.19 -11.82
N ASN A 138 10.10 -8.45 -12.02
CA ASN A 138 9.70 -8.93 -13.35
C ASN A 138 8.51 -8.14 -13.93
N GLN A 139 7.47 -7.92 -13.12
CA GLN A 139 6.21 -7.27 -13.54
C GLN A 139 5.95 -5.94 -12.82
N ARG A 140 6.78 -5.60 -11.82
CA ARG A 140 6.59 -4.44 -10.96
C ARG A 140 7.90 -3.70 -10.73
N MET A 141 7.76 -2.44 -10.36
CA MET A 141 8.83 -1.64 -9.80
C MET A 141 8.36 -1.13 -8.45
N VAL A 142 9.17 -1.38 -7.42
CA VAL A 142 8.92 -0.88 -6.06
C VAL A 142 9.85 0.29 -5.81
N GLU A 143 9.27 1.42 -5.48
CA GLU A 143 10.00 2.67 -5.20
C GLU A 143 9.97 2.93 -3.71
N PHE A 144 11.15 3.03 -3.09
CA PHE A 144 11.31 3.53 -1.74
C PHE A 144 11.89 4.95 -1.82
N THR A 145 11.15 5.92 -1.31
CA THR A 145 11.64 7.29 -1.18
C THR A 145 11.94 7.56 0.29
N PHE A 146 13.19 7.95 0.58
CA PHE A 146 13.59 8.39 1.91
C PHE A 146 13.91 9.89 1.90
N TYR A 147 13.32 10.61 2.84
CA TYR A 147 13.70 11.98 3.18
C TYR A 147 14.54 11.95 4.45
N SER A 148 15.70 12.60 4.44
CA SER A 148 16.51 12.79 5.64
C SER A 148 17.06 14.22 5.75
N PRO A 149 17.36 14.71 6.96
CA PRO A 149 17.95 16.03 7.11
C PRO A 149 19.32 16.09 6.42
N ALA A 150 19.56 17.14 5.63
CA ALA A 150 20.84 17.37 4.97
C ALA A 150 21.96 17.60 6.01
N ASN A 151 22.66 16.53 6.39
CA ASN A 151 23.69 16.57 7.44
C ASN A 151 24.87 15.63 7.11
N SER A 152 25.94 15.72 7.90
CA SER A 152 27.20 15.01 7.66
C SER A 152 27.14 13.48 7.83
N ASN A 153 25.98 12.90 8.17
CA ASN A 153 25.81 11.46 8.40
C ASN A 153 25.17 10.72 7.22
N ASP A 154 24.97 11.42 6.09
CA ASP A 154 24.30 10.95 4.88
C ASP A 154 24.79 9.57 4.42
N THR A 155 26.11 9.36 4.32
CA THR A 155 26.69 8.06 3.90
C THR A 155 26.24 6.88 4.77
N LYS A 156 26.12 7.07 6.10
CA LYS A 156 25.67 5.99 6.99
C LYS A 156 24.16 5.76 6.88
N GLN A 157 23.38 6.82 6.64
CA GLN A 157 21.94 6.71 6.42
C GLN A 157 21.65 5.98 5.12
N VAL A 158 22.34 6.34 4.03
CA VAL A 158 22.23 5.66 2.74
C VAL A 158 22.55 4.17 2.86
N GLU A 159 23.60 3.81 3.59
CA GLU A 159 23.96 2.39 3.78
C GLU A 159 22.88 1.64 4.57
N LEU A 160 22.26 2.29 5.56
CA LEU A 160 21.14 1.72 6.31
C LEU A 160 19.88 1.56 5.44
N PHE A 161 19.58 2.54 4.59
CA PHE A 161 18.46 2.47 3.64
C PHE A 161 18.70 1.38 2.58
N LYS A 162 19.93 1.27 2.04
CA LYS A 162 20.32 0.15 1.17
C LYS A 162 20.06 -1.19 1.85
N GLN A 163 20.48 -1.35 3.11
CA GLN A 163 20.23 -2.58 3.86
C GLN A 163 18.73 -2.86 3.98
N SER A 164 17.92 -1.87 4.36
CA SER A 164 16.46 -2.00 4.44
C SER A 164 15.85 -2.43 3.10
N VAL A 165 16.15 -1.71 2.01
CA VAL A 165 15.67 -2.01 0.66
C VAL A 165 16.09 -3.41 0.20
N THR A 166 17.29 -3.86 0.55
CA THR A 166 17.77 -5.20 0.16
C THR A 166 17.03 -6.34 0.86
N THR A 167 16.30 -6.06 1.93
CA THR A 167 15.44 -7.05 2.59
C THR A 167 14.09 -7.22 1.90
N LEU A 168 13.77 -6.38 0.90
CA LEU A 168 12.53 -6.48 0.14
C LEU A 168 12.42 -7.88 -0.45
N ASN A 169 11.40 -8.58 0.01
CA ASN A 169 11.00 -9.86 -0.51
C ASN A 169 9.63 -9.69 -1.17
N GLU A 170 9.54 -10.13 -2.42
CA GLU A 170 8.24 -10.33 -3.04
C GLU A 170 7.73 -11.65 -2.50
N GLU A 171 6.65 -11.58 -1.73
CA GLU A 171 5.99 -12.77 -1.25
C GLU A 171 5.09 -13.21 -2.38
N LYS A 172 5.31 -14.43 -2.90
CA LYS A 172 4.23 -15.13 -3.59
C LYS A 172 3.05 -15.00 -2.66
N ARG A 173 1.91 -14.54 -3.17
CA ARG A 173 0.65 -14.59 -2.43
C ARG A 173 0.50 -16.03 -2.01
N THR A 174 0.92 -16.32 -0.78
CA THR A 174 0.73 -17.63 -0.21
C THR A 174 -0.77 -17.72 -0.20
N GLU A 175 -1.31 -18.81 -0.73
CA GLU A 175 -2.67 -19.23 -0.46
C GLU A 175 -2.79 -19.48 1.06
N ALA A 176 -2.59 -18.45 1.88
CA ALA A 176 -3.37 -18.29 3.08
C ALA A 176 -4.81 -18.35 2.56
N LYS A 177 -5.55 -19.32 3.08
CA LYS A 177 -6.96 -19.62 2.79
C LYS A 177 -7.89 -18.44 3.14
N THR A 178 -7.57 -17.22 2.72
CA THR A 178 -8.13 -15.97 3.26
C THR A 178 -8.09 -14.83 2.23
N SER A 179 -8.30 -15.14 0.96
CA SER A 179 -8.97 -14.27 -0.02
C SER A 179 -9.34 -15.12 -1.20
N GLU A 180 -10.63 -15.39 -1.37
CA GLU A 180 -11.10 -15.74 -2.70
C GLU A 180 -11.05 -14.46 -3.54
N SER A 181 -9.91 -14.20 -4.17
CA SER A 181 -9.91 -13.35 -5.35
C SER A 181 -10.77 -14.07 -6.39
N MET A 182 -11.75 -13.36 -6.97
CA MET A 182 -12.47 -13.89 -8.13
C MET A 182 -11.43 -14.31 -9.17
N GLU A 183 -11.59 -15.51 -9.74
CA GLU A 183 -10.67 -16.03 -10.76
C GLU A 183 -10.42 -14.98 -11.84
N GLU A 184 -9.14 -14.84 -12.22
CA GLU A 184 -8.49 -13.86 -13.12
C GLU A 184 -9.13 -13.69 -14.53
N ASN A 185 -10.30 -14.29 -14.78
CA ASN A 185 -11.02 -14.26 -16.07
C ASN A 185 -12.44 -13.71 -15.98
N THR A 186 -12.82 -13.08 -14.87
CA THR A 186 -14.16 -12.49 -14.73
C THR A 186 -14.05 -11.01 -14.41
N ASP A 187 -13.78 -10.19 -15.43
CA ASP A 187 -13.99 -8.74 -15.39
C ASP A 187 -15.49 -8.47 -15.16
N LEU A 188 -15.93 -8.50 -13.90
CA LEU A 188 -17.30 -8.22 -13.50
C LEU A 188 -17.49 -6.70 -13.41
N LYS A 189 -17.40 -6.07 -14.58
CA LYS A 189 -17.69 -4.66 -14.79
C LYS A 189 -19.18 -4.49 -15.09
N ILE A 190 -19.81 -3.59 -14.35
CA ILE A 190 -21.21 -3.18 -14.53
C ILE A 190 -21.20 -1.68 -14.76
N GLU A 191 -21.72 -1.24 -15.90
CA GLU A 191 -21.67 0.18 -16.24
C GLU A 191 -22.93 0.66 -16.96
N ASN A 192 -23.19 1.95 -16.80
CA ASN A 192 -24.14 2.70 -17.61
C ASN A 192 -23.53 4.07 -17.96
N ASP A 193 -24.37 5.00 -18.40
CA ASP A 193 -23.94 6.37 -18.77
C ASP A 193 -23.53 7.22 -17.56
N ALA A 194 -23.96 6.86 -16.35
CA ALA A 194 -23.72 7.61 -15.13
C ALA A 194 -22.53 7.09 -14.32
N VAL A 195 -22.38 5.77 -14.19
CA VAL A 195 -21.39 5.15 -13.30
C VAL A 195 -20.84 3.86 -13.88
N SER A 196 -19.68 3.43 -13.37
CA SER A 196 -19.17 2.08 -13.57
C SER A 196 -18.71 1.50 -12.23
N PHE A 197 -19.11 0.26 -11.97
CA PHE A 197 -18.63 -0.57 -10.88
C PHE A 197 -17.77 -1.68 -11.45
N THR A 198 -16.64 -1.98 -10.83
CA THR A 198 -15.83 -3.16 -11.17
C THR A 198 -15.50 -3.89 -9.89
N LEU A 199 -16.04 -5.09 -9.72
CA LEU A 199 -15.74 -5.90 -8.54
C LEU A 199 -14.27 -6.30 -8.55
N THR A 200 -13.53 -5.94 -7.51
CA THR A 200 -12.08 -6.23 -7.40
C THR A 200 -11.80 -7.37 -6.43
N GLY A 201 -12.73 -7.69 -5.53
CA GLY A 201 -12.59 -8.85 -4.66
C GLY A 201 -13.67 -8.94 -3.61
N TYR A 202 -13.63 -10.02 -2.85
CA TYR A 202 -14.50 -10.21 -1.70
C TYR A 202 -13.77 -10.95 -0.58
N LYS A 203 -14.27 -10.77 0.64
CA LYS A 203 -13.76 -11.46 1.82
C LYS A 203 -14.91 -11.74 2.78
N MET A 204 -14.98 -12.96 3.28
CA MET A 204 -15.83 -13.26 4.43
C MET A 204 -15.03 -13.09 5.72
N ILE A 205 -15.64 -12.45 6.72
CA ILE A 205 -15.06 -12.31 8.06
C ILE A 205 -16.12 -12.62 9.12
N THR A 206 -15.66 -12.89 10.33
CA THR A 206 -16.54 -12.92 11.51
C THR A 206 -16.52 -11.54 12.15
N GLY A 207 -17.69 -10.90 12.21
CA GLY A 207 -17.92 -9.61 12.84
C GLY A 207 -18.11 -9.71 14.35
N THR A 208 -18.51 -8.59 14.95
CA THR A 208 -18.98 -8.56 16.34
C THR A 208 -20.18 -9.49 16.52
N GLU A 209 -20.31 -10.11 17.69
CA GLU A 209 -21.41 -11.03 18.01
C GLU A 209 -21.44 -12.31 17.15
N GLU A 210 -20.28 -12.75 16.65
CA GLU A 210 -20.12 -13.97 15.83
C GLU A 210 -20.86 -13.96 14.50
N LYS A 211 -21.36 -12.79 14.06
CA LYS A 211 -22.04 -12.63 12.77
C LYS A 211 -21.07 -12.86 11.62
N ARG A 212 -21.51 -13.58 10.59
CA ARG A 212 -20.74 -13.70 9.34
C ARG A 212 -20.99 -12.49 8.46
N LEU A 213 -19.92 -11.89 7.95
CA LEU A 213 -19.97 -10.72 7.09
C LEU A 213 -19.31 -11.02 5.76
N LEU A 214 -19.84 -10.42 4.70
CA LEU A 214 -19.24 -10.38 3.38
C LEU A 214 -18.80 -8.95 3.08
N ILE A 215 -17.51 -8.77 2.88
CA ILE A 215 -16.91 -7.54 2.36
C ILE A 215 -16.79 -7.69 0.85
N ILE A 216 -17.35 -6.77 0.09
CA ILE A 216 -17.15 -6.65 -1.36
C ILE A 216 -16.31 -5.40 -1.62
N ARG A 217 -15.17 -5.56 -2.31
CA ARG A 217 -14.34 -4.47 -2.80
C ARG A 217 -14.65 -4.21 -4.27
N TYR A 218 -14.71 -2.94 -4.64
CA TYR A 218 -14.98 -2.54 -6.01
C TYR A 218 -14.36 -1.19 -6.35
N LEU A 219 -14.02 -1.01 -7.63
CA LEU A 219 -13.73 0.28 -8.22
C LEU A 219 -15.03 0.98 -8.61
N PHE A 220 -15.13 2.25 -8.25
CA PHE A 220 -16.22 3.15 -8.64
C PHE A 220 -15.68 4.27 -9.53
N LEU A 221 -16.24 4.37 -10.74
CA LEU A 221 -16.01 5.47 -11.67
C LEU A 221 -17.27 6.32 -11.77
N ASN A 222 -17.16 7.60 -11.47
CA ASN A 222 -18.23 8.56 -11.74
C ASN A 222 -18.10 9.08 -13.18
N LYS A 223 -19.11 8.88 -14.02
CA LYS A 223 -19.16 9.41 -15.39
C LYS A 223 -20.00 10.68 -15.51
N GLN A 224 -20.70 11.06 -14.44
CA GLN A 224 -21.56 12.23 -14.40
C GLN A 224 -20.75 13.50 -14.16
N THR A 225 -21.25 14.63 -14.65
CA THR A 225 -20.65 15.94 -14.36
C THR A 225 -20.77 16.34 -12.90
N GLU A 226 -21.84 15.91 -12.23
CA GLU A 226 -22.06 16.17 -10.82
C GLU A 226 -21.26 15.18 -9.96
N PRO A 227 -20.74 15.60 -8.80
CA PRO A 227 -20.08 14.69 -7.88
C PRO A 227 -21.01 13.57 -7.40
N SER A 228 -20.49 12.35 -7.34
CA SER A 228 -21.23 11.17 -6.86
C SER A 228 -20.44 10.45 -5.78
N MET A 229 -21.16 9.84 -4.83
CA MET A 229 -20.56 8.99 -3.79
C MET A 229 -20.57 7.53 -4.24
N PRO A 230 -19.50 6.75 -4.01
CA PRO A 230 -19.47 5.33 -4.38
C PRO A 230 -20.56 4.49 -3.70
N ASN A 231 -21.00 4.87 -2.50
CA ASN A 231 -22.08 4.18 -1.78
C ASN A 231 -23.45 4.19 -2.47
N ILE A 232 -23.59 4.86 -3.62
CA ILE A 232 -24.74 4.70 -4.53
C ILE A 232 -24.93 3.23 -4.96
N TRP A 233 -23.89 2.39 -4.84
CA TRP A 233 -24.01 0.95 -4.88
C TRP A 233 -25.19 0.42 -4.05
N ASN A 234 -25.40 0.93 -2.84
CA ASN A 234 -26.45 0.45 -1.91
C ASN A 234 -27.87 0.74 -2.39
N SER A 235 -28.06 1.68 -3.30
CA SER A 235 -29.37 1.97 -3.92
C SER A 235 -29.56 1.28 -5.26
N LEU A 236 -28.48 0.85 -5.91
CA LEU A 236 -28.49 0.27 -7.24
C LEU A 236 -28.33 -1.26 -7.26
N VAL A 237 -27.88 -1.85 -6.15
CA VAL A 237 -27.60 -3.28 -6.04
C VAL A 237 -28.28 -3.86 -4.81
N THR A 238 -29.03 -4.93 -5.01
CA THR A 238 -29.61 -5.76 -3.94
C THR A 238 -28.84 -7.08 -3.86
N ALA A 239 -28.23 -7.38 -2.72
CA ALA A 239 -27.60 -8.67 -2.47
C ALA A 239 -28.60 -9.63 -1.82
N LYS A 240 -28.66 -10.87 -2.30
CA LYS A 240 -29.52 -11.93 -1.77
C LYS A 240 -28.74 -13.20 -1.44
N GLN A 241 -29.12 -13.86 -0.36
CA GLN A 241 -28.67 -15.21 0.01
C GLN A 241 -29.88 -16.05 0.44
N ASP A 242 -30.03 -17.26 -0.09
CA ASP A 242 -31.22 -18.10 0.16
C ASP A 242 -32.56 -17.40 -0.11
N GLY A 243 -32.58 -16.49 -1.08
CA GLY A 243 -33.75 -15.69 -1.43
C GLY A 243 -34.09 -14.57 -0.43
N GLN A 244 -33.29 -14.38 0.62
CA GLN A 244 -33.42 -13.27 1.58
C GLN A 244 -32.50 -12.10 1.19
N ASP A 245 -33.01 -10.88 1.31
CA ASP A 245 -32.19 -9.67 1.11
C ASP A 245 -31.18 -9.53 2.24
N LEU A 246 -29.91 -9.34 1.89
CA LEU A 246 -28.85 -9.08 2.85
C LEU A 246 -28.86 -7.62 3.28
N THR A 247 -28.60 -7.38 4.56
CA THR A 247 -28.50 -6.03 5.11
C THR A 247 -27.07 -5.50 4.98
N VAL A 248 -26.94 -4.23 4.59
CA VAL A 248 -25.65 -3.53 4.63
C VAL A 248 -25.29 -3.28 6.10
N SER A 249 -24.12 -3.75 6.51
CA SER A 249 -23.63 -3.59 7.88
C SER A 249 -22.90 -2.25 8.05
N SER A 250 -23.06 -1.62 9.21
CA SER A 250 -22.40 -0.35 9.55
C SER A 250 -21.06 -0.54 10.26
N ILE A 251 -20.48 -1.74 10.23
CA ILE A 251 -19.25 -2.05 10.97
C ILE A 251 -18.12 -1.12 10.51
N THR A 252 -17.60 -0.36 11.47
CA THR A 252 -16.50 0.60 11.27
C THR A 252 -15.15 0.05 11.72
N GLU A 253 -15.14 -1.02 12.53
CA GLU A 253 -13.94 -1.57 13.15
C GLU A 253 -14.05 -3.10 13.21
N SER A 254 -13.33 -3.77 12.31
CA SER A 254 -12.93 -5.16 12.50
C SER A 254 -11.42 -5.12 12.72
N ALA A 255 -10.95 -5.67 13.84
CA ALA A 255 -9.53 -5.75 14.16
C ALA A 255 -8.70 -6.55 13.14
N GLU A 256 -9.36 -7.22 12.18
CA GLU A 256 -8.72 -8.07 11.16
C GLU A 256 -8.59 -7.42 9.78
N VAL A 257 -9.04 -6.17 9.58
CA VAL A 257 -8.91 -5.47 8.29
C VAL A 257 -8.62 -3.99 8.49
N SER A 258 -7.34 -3.64 8.70
CA SER A 258 -6.86 -2.25 8.86
C SER A 258 -7.34 -1.31 7.76
N ASP A 259 -7.47 -1.81 6.53
CA ASP A 259 -7.77 -0.98 5.36
C ASP A 259 -9.28 -0.79 5.12
N LEU A 260 -10.13 -1.54 5.84
CA LEU A 260 -11.58 -1.51 5.60
C LEU A 260 -12.21 -0.18 6.00
N SER A 261 -11.74 0.41 7.10
CA SER A 261 -12.24 1.71 7.58
C SER A 261 -12.02 2.81 6.53
N TYR A 262 -10.84 2.84 5.93
CA TYR A 262 -10.49 3.75 4.83
C TYR A 262 -11.40 3.53 3.62
N LEU A 263 -11.55 2.29 3.14
CA LEU A 263 -12.39 1.97 1.97
C LEU A 263 -13.87 2.35 2.20
N LEU A 264 -14.39 2.14 3.41
CA LEU A 264 -15.75 2.52 3.80
C LEU A 264 -15.91 4.04 3.93
N GLN A 265 -14.85 4.75 4.32
CA GLN A 265 -14.83 6.22 4.34
C GLN A 265 -14.82 6.78 2.92
N VAL A 266 -13.99 6.24 2.02
CA VAL A 266 -13.98 6.60 0.59
C VAL A 266 -15.37 6.43 -0.01
N GLY A 267 -16.10 5.37 0.37
CA GLY A 267 -17.46 5.12 -0.11
C GLY A 267 -18.47 6.23 0.22
N LYS A 268 -18.17 7.07 1.22
CA LYS A 268 -19.02 8.19 1.67
C LYS A 268 -18.53 9.55 1.18
N THR A 269 -17.42 9.59 0.45
CA THR A 269 -16.83 10.82 -0.07
C THR A 269 -17.28 11.01 -1.52
N ALA A 270 -17.75 12.21 -1.84
CA ALA A 270 -18.13 12.53 -3.22
C ALA A 270 -16.86 12.70 -4.08
N ILE A 271 -16.86 12.10 -5.27
CA ILE A 271 -15.77 12.21 -6.24
C ILE A 271 -16.25 12.92 -7.51
N GLY A 272 -15.35 13.60 -8.19
CA GLY A 272 -15.63 14.36 -9.41
C GLY A 272 -15.90 13.48 -10.62
N LYS A 273 -16.16 14.12 -11.75
CA LYS A 273 -16.33 13.42 -13.03
C LYS A 273 -15.02 12.74 -13.45
N ASP A 274 -15.15 11.52 -13.96
CA ASP A 274 -14.08 10.66 -14.46
C ASP A 274 -13.07 10.21 -13.37
N ASP A 275 -13.32 10.56 -12.10
CA ASP A 275 -12.55 10.05 -10.96
C ASP A 275 -12.86 8.57 -10.72
N LEU A 276 -11.80 7.81 -10.44
CA LEU A 276 -11.84 6.39 -10.14
C LEU A 276 -11.30 6.16 -8.72
N VAL A 277 -12.10 5.54 -7.86
CA VAL A 277 -11.69 5.20 -6.49
C VAL A 277 -12.01 3.75 -6.15
N GLU A 278 -11.18 3.14 -5.33
CA GLU A 278 -11.49 1.85 -4.71
C GLU A 278 -12.27 2.05 -3.42
N THR A 279 -13.33 1.27 -3.22
CA THR A 279 -14.15 1.31 -2.02
C THR A 279 -14.66 -0.09 -1.67
N ALA A 280 -15.46 -0.19 -0.59
CA ALA A 280 -16.05 -1.43 -0.15
C ALA A 280 -17.49 -1.26 0.32
N VAL A 281 -18.24 -2.37 0.30
CA VAL A 281 -19.54 -2.53 0.95
C VAL A 281 -19.50 -3.80 1.81
N VAL A 282 -20.20 -3.79 2.95
CA VAL A 282 -20.25 -4.93 3.86
C VAL A 282 -21.69 -5.40 4.00
N TYR A 283 -21.93 -6.69 3.83
CA TYR A 283 -23.23 -7.33 4.05
C TYR A 283 -23.17 -8.27 5.24
N GLU A 284 -24.23 -8.31 6.03
CA GLU A 284 -24.45 -9.39 7.00
C GLU A 284 -24.99 -10.61 6.25
N LEU A 285 -24.32 -11.76 6.38
CA LEU A 285 -24.74 -13.01 5.77
C LEU A 285 -25.83 -13.67 6.61
N VAL A 286 -26.67 -14.49 5.98
CA VAL A 286 -27.64 -15.32 6.69
C VAL A 286 -26.87 -16.40 7.46
N ASP A 287 -27.02 -16.39 8.79
CA ASP A 287 -26.32 -17.32 9.68
C ASP A 287 -26.49 -18.77 9.22
N SER A 288 -25.41 -19.54 9.27
CA SER A 288 -25.30 -20.94 8.83
C SER A 288 -25.53 -21.24 7.33
N SER A 289 -25.90 -20.25 6.51
CA SER A 289 -26.06 -20.46 5.07
C SER A 289 -24.71 -20.55 4.35
N MET A 290 -24.62 -21.50 3.41
CA MET A 290 -23.49 -21.66 2.49
C MET A 290 -23.93 -21.50 1.03
N SER A 291 -25.14 -20.99 0.82
CA SER A 291 -25.65 -20.73 -0.52
C SER A 291 -24.97 -19.54 -1.16
N ASP A 292 -24.85 -19.58 -2.49
CA ASP A 292 -24.32 -18.49 -3.29
C ASP A 292 -25.05 -17.17 -3.02
N ILE A 293 -24.31 -16.08 -3.14
CA ILE A 293 -24.87 -14.73 -3.02
C ILE A 293 -25.16 -14.21 -4.43
N SER A 294 -26.37 -13.68 -4.62
CA SER A 294 -26.79 -13.05 -5.87
C SER A 294 -26.82 -11.54 -5.71
N PHE A 295 -26.06 -10.82 -6.53
CA PHE A 295 -26.14 -9.37 -6.67
C PHE A 295 -27.06 -9.02 -7.83
N ILE A 296 -28.19 -8.41 -7.52
CA ILE A 296 -29.24 -8.03 -8.46
C ILE A 296 -29.17 -6.52 -8.66
N PHE A 297 -29.04 -6.10 -9.92
CA PHE A 297 -28.92 -4.69 -10.29
C PHE A 297 -30.28 -4.08 -10.60
N ASP A 298 -30.48 -2.82 -10.21
CA ASP A 298 -31.66 -2.04 -10.54
C ASP A 298 -31.85 -1.98 -12.06
N GLN A 299 -32.94 -2.57 -12.55
CA GLN A 299 -33.20 -2.71 -13.99
C GLN A 299 -33.61 -1.41 -14.67
N ALA A 300 -34.02 -0.39 -13.91
CA ALA A 300 -34.24 0.95 -14.46
C ALA A 300 -32.91 1.63 -14.83
N THR A 301 -31.86 1.35 -14.06
CA THR A 301 -30.53 1.96 -14.18
C THR A 301 -29.54 1.11 -14.98
N PHE A 302 -29.62 -0.22 -14.88
CA PHE A 302 -28.80 -1.21 -15.58
C PHE A 302 -29.70 -2.19 -16.33
N LYS A 303 -30.17 -1.79 -17.52
CA LYS A 303 -31.08 -2.60 -18.33
C LYS A 303 -30.43 -3.92 -18.74
N ASP A 304 -31.19 -5.00 -18.61
CA ASP A 304 -30.82 -6.36 -19.02
C ASP A 304 -29.54 -6.88 -18.33
N GLN A 305 -29.10 -6.22 -17.24
CA GLN A 305 -27.94 -6.66 -16.48
C GLN A 305 -28.29 -7.93 -15.72
N ALA A 306 -27.63 -9.03 -16.08
CA ALA A 306 -27.77 -10.30 -15.39
C ALA A 306 -27.26 -10.19 -13.95
N PRO A 307 -27.89 -10.89 -12.99
CA PRO A 307 -27.36 -10.98 -11.64
C PRO A 307 -25.95 -11.57 -11.64
N ILE A 308 -25.11 -11.06 -10.75
CA ILE A 308 -23.80 -11.67 -10.48
C ILE A 308 -23.98 -12.69 -9.37
N ILE A 309 -23.51 -13.91 -9.61
CA ILE A 309 -23.55 -15.00 -8.63
C ILE A 309 -22.14 -15.18 -8.07
N LEU A 310 -22.05 -15.03 -6.75
CA LEU A 310 -20.83 -15.22 -5.98
C LEU A 310 -20.93 -16.56 -5.24
N PRO A 311 -20.16 -17.58 -5.64
CA PRO A 311 -20.15 -18.85 -4.92
C PRO A 311 -19.51 -18.67 -3.54
N ILE A 312 -20.15 -19.20 -2.50
CA ILE A 312 -19.54 -19.29 -1.17
C ILE A 312 -18.82 -20.64 -1.09
N LYS A 313 -17.49 -20.66 -1.06
CA LYS A 313 -16.72 -21.89 -0.80
C LYS A 313 -16.08 -21.84 0.59
N GLU A 314 -15.91 -23.03 1.18
CA GLU A 314 -15.20 -23.24 2.46
C GLU A 314 -13.68 -23.13 2.35
#